data_AF-A0A4Q5XZE7-F1
#
_entry.id   AF-A0A4Q5XZE7-F1
#
_cell.length_a   1.000
_cell.length_b   1.000
_cell.length_c   1.000
_cell.angle_alpha   90.00
_cell.angle_beta   90.00
_cell.angle_gamma   90.00
#
_symmetry.space_group_name_H-M   'P 1'
#
loop_
_entity.id
_entity.type
_entity.pdbx_description
1 polymer ?
#
loop_
_entity_poly.entity_id
_entity_poly.type
_entity_poly.pdbx_seq_one_letter_code
_entity_poly.pdbx_strand_id
1 'polypeptide(L)'
;MSLETRIPEMNEKELENLQANAERLVKSGSAKQQAEAERLLPMIADAMAARKVTRAAELAEKKVTRAKDLADGRARRAATKKAEAEAAARPDDEDED
;
A
#
# COMPACT_ATOMS: atom_id res chain seq x y z
N MET A 1 -21.20 16.76 7.83
CA MET A 1 -20.46 15.60 8.38
C MET A 1 -19.55 16.09 9.48
N SER A 2 -19.47 15.39 10.62
CA SER A 2 -18.56 15.73 11.70
C SER A 2 -17.17 15.13 11.44
N LEU A 3 -16.13 15.69 12.06
CA LEU A 3 -14.77 15.12 11.96
C LEU A 3 -14.70 13.69 12.51
N GLU A 4 -15.47 13.39 13.56
CA GLU A 4 -15.57 12.06 14.17
C GLU A 4 -15.98 10.99 13.17
N THR A 5 -16.94 11.30 12.29
CA THR A 5 -17.39 10.36 11.25
C THR A 5 -16.36 10.15 10.14
N ARG A 6 -15.42 11.09 9.96
CA ARG A 6 -14.44 11.06 8.87
C ARG A 6 -13.08 10.51 9.29
N ILE A 7 -12.70 10.66 10.56
CA ILE A 7 -11.42 10.20 11.12
C ILE A 7 -11.11 8.73 10.76
N PRO A 8 -12.05 7.76 10.88
CA PRO A 8 -11.76 6.36 10.55
C PRO A 8 -11.39 6.11 9.08
N GLU A 9 -11.82 7.00 8.17
CA GLU A 9 -11.62 6.86 6.72
C GLU A 9 -10.39 7.62 6.21
N MET A 10 -9.78 8.44 7.07
CA MET A 10 -8.63 9.26 6.70
C MET A 10 -7.38 8.41 6.46
N ASN A 11 -6.56 8.84 5.50
CA ASN A 11 -5.25 8.24 5.29
C ASN A 11 -4.24 8.70 6.35
N GLU A 12 -3.08 8.06 6.39
CA GLU A 12 -2.04 8.30 7.40
C GLU A 12 -1.57 9.76 7.42
N LYS A 13 -1.35 10.37 6.25
CA LYS A 13 -0.92 11.78 6.15
C LYS A 13 -2.02 12.74 6.61
N GLU A 14 -3.29 12.43 6.32
CA GLU A 14 -4.42 13.21 6.80
C GLU A 14 -4.54 13.15 8.32
N LEU A 15 -4.38 11.96 8.91
CA LEU A 15 -4.41 11.75 10.36
C LEU A 15 -3.24 12.46 11.07
N GLU A 16 -2.02 12.38 10.53
CA GLU A 16 -0.85 13.10 11.07
C GLU A 16 -1.07 14.62 11.08
N ASN A 17 -1.56 15.16 9.96
CA ASN A 17 -1.87 16.59 9.87
C ASN A 17 -3.00 16.99 10.81
N LEU A 18 -4.03 16.15 10.94
CA LEU A 18 -5.14 16.41 11.85
C LEU A 18 -4.68 16.38 13.31
N GLN A 19 -3.82 15.41 13.69
CA GLN A 19 -3.22 15.34 15.01
C GLN A 19 -2.40 16.60 15.32
N ALA A 20 -1.48 16.99 14.43
CA ALA A 20 -0.64 18.18 14.64
C ALA A 20 -1.47 19.46 14.80
N ASN A 21 -2.55 19.60 14.01
CA ASN A 21 -3.47 20.72 14.12
C ASN A 21 -4.25 20.69 15.44
N ALA A 22 -4.76 19.52 15.84
CA ALA A 22 -5.46 19.35 17.11
C ALA A 22 -4.54 19.69 18.29
N GLU A 23 -3.31 19.17 18.32
CA GLU A 23 -2.31 19.49 19.34
C GLU A 23 -1.99 20.99 19.41
N ARG A 24 -1.93 21.69 18.26
CA ARG A 24 -1.77 23.15 18.24
C ARG A 24 -2.99 23.86 18.82
N LEU A 25 -4.19 23.41 18.48
CA LEU A 25 -5.44 24.01 18.98
C LEU A 25 -5.61 23.81 20.49
N VAL A 26 -5.19 22.67 21.06
CA VAL A 26 -5.15 22.49 22.52
C VAL A 26 -4.28 23.56 23.18
N LYS A 27 -3.13 23.90 22.58
CA LYS A 27 -2.17 24.85 23.17
C LYS A 27 -2.56 26.31 23.02
N SER A 28 -3.15 26.70 21.88
CA SER A 28 -3.33 28.12 21.54
C SER A 28 -4.70 28.46 20.94
N GLY A 29 -5.64 27.51 20.90
CA GLY A 29 -6.98 27.73 20.39
C GLY A 29 -7.87 28.50 21.38
N SER A 30 -9.02 28.97 20.90
CA SER A 30 -10.11 29.41 21.78
C SER A 30 -10.60 28.24 22.66
N ALA A 31 -11.26 28.54 23.78
CA ALA A 31 -11.77 27.52 24.70
C ALA A 31 -12.63 26.44 24.00
N LYS A 32 -13.44 26.84 23.01
CA LYS A 32 -14.23 25.89 22.20
C LYS A 32 -13.35 24.98 21.35
N GLN A 33 -12.32 25.54 20.71
CA GLN A 33 -11.38 24.77 19.88
C GLN A 33 -10.51 23.84 20.71
N GLN A 34 -10.10 24.27 21.90
CA GLN A 34 -9.35 23.44 22.85
C GLN A 34 -10.18 22.23 23.26
N ALA A 35 -11.41 22.46 23.74
CA ALA A 35 -12.30 21.38 24.15
C ALA A 35 -12.61 20.40 23.01
N GLU A 36 -12.83 20.91 21.79
CA GLU A 36 -13.06 20.07 20.63
C GLU A 36 -11.79 19.28 20.23
N ALA A 37 -10.62 19.91 20.26
CA ALA A 37 -9.35 19.24 19.94
C ALA A 37 -9.01 18.15 20.97
N GLU A 38 -9.19 18.43 22.27
CA GLU A 38 -9.00 17.45 23.36
C GLU A 38 -9.91 16.24 23.17
N ARG A 39 -11.15 16.46 22.72
CA ARG A 39 -12.11 15.38 22.41
C ARG A 39 -11.69 14.53 21.22
N LEU A 40 -11.10 15.15 20.18
CA LEU A 40 -10.73 14.47 18.93
C LEU A 40 -9.38 13.73 19.01
N LEU A 41 -8.42 14.21 19.81
CA LEU A 41 -7.09 13.61 19.95
C LEU A 41 -7.10 12.08 20.21
N PRO A 42 -7.88 11.54 21.16
CA PRO A 42 -7.91 10.08 21.36
C PRO A 42 -8.44 9.34 20.13
N MET A 43 -9.46 9.86 19.45
CA MET A 43 -10.02 9.24 18.24
C MET A 43 -9.01 9.22 17.08
N ILE A 44 -8.22 10.29 16.93
CA ILE A 44 -7.17 10.37 15.92
C ILE A 44 -6.07 9.34 16.23
N ALA A 45 -5.67 9.20 17.49
CA ALA A 45 -4.66 8.24 17.92
C ALA A 45 -5.10 6.79 17.62
N ASP A 46 -6.35 6.45 17.95
CA ASP A 46 -6.92 5.12 17.67
C ASP A 46 -6.96 4.84 16.16
N ALA A 47 -7.39 5.82 15.36
CA ALA A 47 -7.43 5.69 13.90
C ALA A 47 -6.03 5.49 13.30
N MET A 48 -5.00 6.19 13.80
CA MET A 48 -3.63 5.97 13.36
C MET A 48 -3.11 4.58 13.72
N ALA A 49 -3.43 4.08 14.91
CA ALA A 49 -3.07 2.72 15.32
C ALA A 49 -3.72 1.68 14.39
N ALA A 50 -5.01 1.83 14.11
CA ALA A 50 -5.72 0.98 13.16
C ALA A 50 -5.12 1.04 11.75
N ARG A 51 -4.77 2.24 11.25
CA ARG A 51 -4.18 2.41 9.92
C ARG A 51 -2.82 1.74 9.80
N LYS A 52 -1.99 1.76 10.86
CA LYS A 52 -0.70 1.05 10.87
C LYS A 52 -0.87 -0.45 10.71
N VAL A 53 -1.88 -1.04 11.38
CA VAL A 53 -2.20 -2.47 11.25
C VAL A 53 -2.67 -2.79 9.83
N THR A 54 -3.61 -2.01 9.28
CA THR A 54 -4.09 -2.20 7.91
C THR A 54 -2.97 -2.06 6.88
N ARG A 55 -2.10 -1.07 7.03
CA ARG A 55 -0.97 -0.84 6.11
C ARG A 55 0.01 -2.02 6.13
N ALA A 56 0.28 -2.60 7.30
CA ALA A 56 1.13 -3.79 7.40
C ALA A 56 0.52 -4.99 6.64
N ALA A 57 -0.79 -5.19 6.75
CA ALA A 57 -1.51 -6.22 6.01
C ALA A 57 -1.47 -5.96 4.49
N GLU A 58 -1.78 -4.73 4.04
CA GLU A 58 -1.72 -4.34 2.62
C GLU A 58 -0.31 -4.53 2.02
N LEU A 59 0.74 -4.24 2.78
CA LEU A 59 2.13 -4.45 2.37
C LEU A 59 2.49 -5.93 2.26
N ALA A 60 1.99 -6.76 3.17
CA ALA A 60 2.20 -8.21 3.12
C ALA A 60 1.55 -8.80 1.87
N GLU A 61 0.30 -8.43 1.57
CA GLU A 61 -0.40 -8.87 0.35
C GLU A 61 0.32 -8.43 -0.92
N LYS A 62 0.76 -7.17 -1.00
CA LYS A 62 1.52 -6.65 -2.14
C LYS A 62 2.85 -7.38 -2.37
N LYS A 63 3.50 -7.85 -1.31
CA LYS A 63 4.72 -8.67 -1.43
C LYS A 63 4.41 -10.04 -2.03
N VAL A 64 3.31 -10.67 -1.60
CA VAL A 64 2.89 -11.98 -2.13
C VAL A 64 2.53 -11.87 -3.60
N THR A 65 1.76 -10.86 -4.01
CA THR A 65 1.41 -10.66 -5.42
C THR A 65 2.64 -10.40 -6.27
N ARG A 66 3.54 -9.51 -5.83
CA ARG A 66 4.80 -9.22 -6.53
C ARG A 66 5.68 -10.46 -6.67
N ALA A 67 5.72 -11.34 -5.67
CA ALA A 67 6.48 -12.58 -5.75
C ALA A 67 5.92 -13.53 -6.81
N LYS A 68 4.59 -13.65 -6.91
CA LYS A 68 3.92 -14.44 -7.94
C LYS A 68 4.18 -13.88 -9.34
N ASP A 69 4.03 -12.57 -9.53
CA ASP A 69 4.27 -11.92 -10.82
C ASP A 69 5.72 -12.12 -11.30
N LEU A 70 6.68 -12.04 -10.38
CA LEU A 70 8.09 -12.30 -10.68
C LEU A 70 8.34 -13.78 -11.04
N ALA A 71 7.69 -14.72 -10.37
CA ALA A 71 7.81 -16.14 -10.67
C ALA A 71 7.23 -16.46 -12.06
N ASP A 72 6.05 -15.93 -12.37
CA ASP A 72 5.39 -16.10 -13.66
C ASP A 72 6.22 -15.47 -14.80
N GLY A 73 6.76 -14.28 -14.56
CA GLY A 73 7.67 -13.63 -15.51
C GLY A 73 8.93 -14.44 -15.79
N ARG A 74 9.51 -15.09 -14.77
CA ARG A 74 10.66 -15.99 -14.94
C ARG A 74 10.29 -17.25 -15.70
N ALA A 75 9.15 -17.87 -15.39
CA ALA A 75 8.67 -19.07 -16.07
C ALA A 75 8.44 -18.81 -17.56
N ARG A 76 7.81 -17.67 -17.91
CA ARG A 76 7.61 -17.26 -19.30
C ARG A 76 8.94 -17.09 -20.05
N ARG A 77 9.92 -16.40 -19.44
CA ARG A 77 11.25 -16.22 -20.05
C ARG A 77 12.01 -17.54 -20.23
N ALA A 78 11.88 -18.47 -19.28
CA ALA A 78 12.48 -19.79 -19.40
C ALA A 78 11.84 -20.59 -20.54
N ALA A 79 10.52 -20.54 -20.68
CA ALA A 79 9.80 -21.20 -21.75
C ALA A 79 10.16 -20.63 -23.13
N THR A 80 10.23 -19.30 -23.28
CA THR A 80 10.65 -18.69 -24.55
C THR A 80 12.09 -19.06 -24.91
N LYS A 81 13.02 -19.01 -23.94
CA LYS A 81 14.41 -19.38 -24.18
C LYS A 81 14.57 -20.86 -24.57
N LYS A 82 13.76 -21.75 -23.98
CA LYS A 82 13.73 -23.17 -24.35
C LYS A 82 13.20 -23.34 -25.78
N ALA A 83 12.11 -22.66 -26.13
CA ALA A 83 11.54 -22.72 -27.48
C ALA A 83 12.52 -22.19 -28.55
N GLU A 84 13.23 -21.09 -28.27
CA GLU A 84 14.27 -20.57 -29.17
C GLU A 84 15.46 -21.53 -29.33
N ALA A 85 15.91 -22.15 -28.23
CA ALA A 85 16.98 -23.14 -28.29
C ALA A 85 16.58 -24.41 -29.06
N GLU A 86 15.33 -24.86 -28.92
CA GLU A 86 14.78 -26.01 -29.65
C GLU A 86 14.56 -25.70 -31.13
N ALA A 87 14.15 -24.48 -31.48
CA ALA A 87 14.06 -24.02 -32.86
C ALA A 87 15.44 -23.90 -33.54
N ALA A 88 16.46 -23.40 -32.82
CA ALA A 88 17.83 -23.28 -33.34
C ALA A 88 18.57 -24.63 -33.44
N ALA A 89 18.07 -25.67 -32.77
CA ALA A 89 18.64 -27.02 -32.78
C ALA A 89 17.96 -27.97 -33.79
N ARG A 90 16.93 -27.52 -34.53
CA ARG A 90 16.41 -28.27 -35.67
C ARG A 90 17.44 -28.18 -36.80
N PRO A 91 18.07 -29.29 -37.21
CA PRO A 91 18.94 -29.28 -38.39
C PRO A 91 18.07 -29.01 -39.63
N ASP A 92 18.57 -28.18 -40.54
CA ASP A 92 18.07 -28.06 -41.91
C ASP A 92 18.27 -29.43 -42.60
N ASP A 93 17.37 -30.39 -42.37
CA ASP A 93 17.28 -31.65 -43.13
C ASP A 93 16.38 -31.46 -44.37
N GLU A 94 16.57 -30.36 -45.10
CA GLU A 94 15.98 -30.15 -46.43
C GLU A 94 17.08 -29.77 -47.43
N ASP A 95 18.03 -30.68 -47.63
CA ASP A 95 18.81 -30.73 -48.87
C ASP A 95 18.76 -32.17 -49.43
N GLU A 96 18.44 -32.23 -50.73
CA GLU A 96 18.59 -33.36 -51.67
C GLU A 96 17.44 -34.39 -51.78
N ASP A 97 16.61 -34.21 -52.81
CA ASP A 97 16.39 -35.20 -53.89
C ASP A 97 15.86 -34.54 -55.18
#